data_AF-A0A3C0SNG9-F1
#
_entry.id   AF-A0A3C0SNG9-F1
#
_cell.length_a   1.000
_cell.length_b   1.000
_cell.length_c   1.000
_cell.angle_alpha   90.00
_cell.angle_beta   90.00
_cell.angle_gamma   90.00
#
_symmetry.space_group_name_H-M   'P 1'
#
loop_
_entity.id
_entity.type
_entity.pdbx_description
1 polymer ?
#
loop_
_entity_poly.entity_id
_entity_poly.type
_entity_poly.pdbx_seq_one_letter_code
_entity_poly.pdbx_strand_id
1 'polypeptide(L)'
;MNFSTENLEEFLISINLDNKIDSSKIPDIDLYIDQVIQLFENNLDHVKRNPTDKILTKTMINNYSKDKLLFQNKNKKYSKNHILLMILIYDLKQILSIADIKRLFTPMTETLSENESEFNLNSIYDEYLLLKQNEIDREKELLNSILNEVNNLCEKDTIKNYEDYKKLLLITLTLLNSASLNKRIAEKIIDTYF
;
A
#
# COMPACT_ATOMS: atom_id res chain seq x y z
N MET A 1 -18.09 -8.18 -25.01
CA MET A 1 -17.51 -7.43 -23.88
C MET A 1 -18.49 -6.29 -23.61
N ASN A 2 -19.18 -6.27 -22.46
CA ASN A 2 -20.22 -5.25 -22.15
C ASN A 2 -19.60 -3.99 -21.55
N PHE A 3 -18.49 -3.53 -22.12
CA PHE A 3 -17.76 -2.40 -21.60
C PHE A 3 -18.02 -1.21 -22.51
N SER A 4 -18.55 -0.12 -21.96
CA SER A 4 -18.65 1.18 -22.62
C SER A 4 -17.76 2.19 -21.88
N THR A 5 -17.29 3.22 -22.57
CA THR A 5 -16.53 4.31 -21.95
C THR A 5 -17.29 5.05 -20.86
N GLU A 6 -18.63 5.16 -20.98
CA GLU A 6 -19.49 5.75 -19.96
C GLU A 6 -19.46 4.93 -18.66
N ASN A 7 -19.38 3.60 -18.75
CA ASN A 7 -19.23 2.73 -17.59
C ASN A 7 -17.83 2.81 -16.97
N LEU A 8 -16.82 3.30 -17.70
CA LEU A 8 -15.45 3.39 -17.21
C LEU A 8 -15.26 4.52 -16.20
N GLU A 9 -15.80 5.71 -16.50
CA GLU A 9 -15.71 6.86 -15.59
C GLU A 9 -16.42 6.54 -14.27
N GLU A 10 -17.64 5.98 -14.34
CA GLU A 10 -18.37 5.53 -13.15
C GLU A 10 -17.63 4.40 -12.43
N PHE A 11 -17.05 3.44 -13.17
CA PHE A 11 -16.26 2.38 -12.56
C PHE A 11 -15.05 2.94 -11.82
N LEU A 12 -14.28 3.85 -12.43
CA LEU A 12 -13.09 4.47 -11.83
C LEU A 12 -13.44 5.29 -10.59
N ILE A 13 -14.56 6.04 -10.62
CA ILE A 13 -15.08 6.75 -9.44
C ILE A 13 -15.54 5.78 -8.35
N SER A 14 -16.09 4.62 -8.72
CA SER A 14 -16.56 3.61 -7.78
C SER A 14 -15.44 2.81 -7.11
N ILE A 15 -14.19 2.91 -7.58
CA ILE A 15 -13.06 2.21 -6.96
C ILE A 15 -12.81 2.82 -5.59
N ASN A 16 -13.08 2.03 -4.54
CA ASN A 16 -12.71 2.40 -3.18
C ASN A 16 -11.20 2.26 -2.99
N LEU A 17 -10.47 3.32 -3.33
CA LEU A 17 -9.01 3.41 -3.18
C LEU A 17 -8.58 3.64 -1.72
N ASP A 18 -9.51 4.02 -0.83
CA ASP A 18 -9.23 4.34 0.57
C ASP A 18 -9.14 3.08 1.42
N ASN A 19 -7.97 2.45 1.37
CA ASN A 19 -7.61 1.31 2.22
C ASN A 19 -6.60 1.77 3.27
N LYS A 20 -7.08 1.99 4.50
CA LYS A 20 -6.24 2.38 5.65
C LYS A 20 -6.70 1.74 6.97
N ILE A 21 -5.72 1.47 7.83
CA ILE A 21 -5.97 1.23 9.26
C ILE A 21 -5.65 2.53 9.99
N ASP A 22 -6.67 3.18 10.55
CA ASP A 22 -6.47 4.36 11.40
C ASP A 22 -5.67 3.97 12.64
N SER A 23 -4.69 4.79 13.03
CA SER A 23 -3.84 4.52 14.20
C SER A 23 -4.64 4.42 15.50
N SER A 24 -5.80 5.09 15.58
CA SER A 24 -6.74 5.01 16.70
C SER A 24 -7.40 3.65 16.86
N LYS A 25 -7.45 2.83 15.79
CA LYS A 25 -7.94 1.44 15.86
C LYS A 25 -6.90 0.47 16.40
N ILE A 26 -5.65 0.91 16.55
CA ILE A 26 -4.57 0.10 17.10
C ILE A 26 -4.53 0.32 18.61
N PRO A 27 -4.77 -0.73 19.42
CA PRO A 27 -4.80 -0.60 20.87
C PRO A 27 -3.42 -0.24 21.42
N ASP A 28 -3.40 0.53 22.51
CA ASP A 28 -2.15 0.88 23.21
C ASP A 28 -1.64 -0.25 24.11
N ILE A 29 -2.39 -1.34 24.27
CA ILE A 29 -1.95 -2.54 24.98
C ILE A 29 -1.18 -3.48 24.05
N ASP A 30 -0.14 -4.13 24.58
CA ASP A 30 0.61 -5.12 23.81
C ASP A 30 -0.24 -6.37 23.51
N LEU A 31 -0.20 -6.81 22.25
CA LEU A 31 -1.00 -7.90 21.73
C LEU A 31 -0.20 -9.20 21.55
N TYR A 32 -0.83 -10.34 21.80
CA TYR A 32 -0.29 -11.63 21.37
C TYR A 32 -0.43 -11.80 19.86
N ILE A 33 0.41 -12.66 19.27
CA ILE A 33 0.49 -12.85 17.82
C ILE A 33 -0.87 -13.15 17.14
N ASP A 34 -1.72 -13.95 17.76
CA ASP A 34 -3.03 -14.30 17.19
C ASP A 34 -3.99 -13.10 17.19
N GLN A 35 -3.87 -12.21 18.19
CA GLN A 35 -4.63 -10.95 18.26
C GLN A 35 -4.15 -9.95 17.20
N VAL A 36 -2.85 -9.90 16.92
CA VAL A 36 -2.30 -9.11 15.80
C VAL A 36 -2.86 -9.60 14.47
N ILE A 37 -2.85 -10.92 14.23
CA ILE A 37 -3.41 -11.50 13.00
C ILE A 37 -4.89 -11.16 12.88
N GLN A 38 -5.67 -11.30 13.95
CA GLN A 38 -7.09 -10.97 13.95
C GLN A 38 -7.34 -9.47 13.68
N LEU A 39 -6.52 -8.58 14.23
CA LEU A 39 -6.59 -7.14 13.96
C LEU A 39 -6.39 -6.84 12.47
N PHE A 40 -5.40 -7.48 11.83
CA PHE A 40 -5.13 -7.33 10.41
C PHE A 40 -6.27 -7.88 9.54
N GLU A 41 -6.75 -9.09 9.82
CA GLU A 41 -7.87 -9.68 9.06
C GLU A 41 -9.12 -8.80 9.18
N ASN A 42 -9.49 -8.35 10.38
CA ASN A 42 -10.68 -7.51 10.58
C ASN A 42 -10.62 -6.16 9.84
N ASN A 43 -9.43 -5.61 9.61
CA ASN A 43 -9.27 -4.29 9.00
C ASN A 43 -8.85 -4.31 7.53
N LEU A 44 -8.32 -5.43 7.00
CA LEU A 44 -7.77 -5.48 5.64
C LEU A 44 -8.37 -6.57 4.75
N ASP A 45 -9.35 -7.36 5.23
CA ASP A 45 -9.98 -8.45 4.43
C ASP A 45 -10.55 -7.95 3.10
N HIS A 46 -11.15 -6.76 3.11
CA HIS A 46 -11.72 -6.12 1.92
C HIS A 46 -10.68 -5.71 0.86
N VAL A 47 -9.39 -5.67 1.23
CA VAL A 47 -8.29 -5.26 0.34
C VAL A 47 -7.70 -6.45 -0.41
N LYS A 48 -8.08 -7.68 -0.06
CA LYS A 48 -7.60 -8.88 -0.74
C LYS A 48 -7.99 -8.86 -2.21
N ARG A 49 -7.01 -9.10 -3.09
CA ARG A 49 -7.28 -9.28 -4.52
C ARG A 49 -8.03 -10.58 -4.78
N ASN A 50 -7.67 -11.66 -4.08
CA ASN A 50 -8.37 -12.93 -4.12
C ASN A 50 -8.80 -13.34 -2.71
N PRO A 51 -9.98 -13.97 -2.53
CA PRO A 51 -10.46 -14.40 -1.21
C PRO A 51 -9.51 -15.35 -0.46
N THR A 52 -8.65 -16.07 -1.18
CA THR A 52 -7.68 -17.01 -0.61
C THR A 52 -6.36 -16.37 -0.18
N ASP A 53 -6.14 -15.10 -0.53
CA ASP A 53 -4.92 -14.39 -0.17
C ASP A 53 -4.86 -14.19 1.36
N LYS A 54 -3.69 -14.41 1.94
CA LYS A 54 -3.48 -14.23 3.39
C LYS A 54 -2.93 -12.84 3.66
N ILE A 55 -3.54 -12.09 4.57
CA ILE A 55 -3.07 -10.75 4.92
C ILE A 55 -1.77 -10.84 5.71
N LEU A 56 -1.84 -11.53 6.84
CA LEU A 56 -0.75 -11.70 7.78
C LEU A 56 -0.80 -13.10 8.38
N THR A 57 0.36 -13.75 8.49
CA THR A 57 0.45 -15.09 9.08
C THR A 57 1.51 -15.12 10.17
N LYS A 58 1.39 -16.10 11.07
CA LYS A 58 2.40 -16.36 12.10
C LYS A 58 3.80 -16.54 11.51
N THR A 59 3.91 -17.23 10.38
CA THR A 59 5.19 -17.42 9.67
C THR A 59 5.75 -16.10 9.15
N MET A 60 4.92 -15.23 8.56
CA MET A 60 5.35 -13.90 8.11
C MET A 60 5.88 -13.05 9.26
N ILE A 61 5.13 -12.97 10.37
CA ILE A 61 5.53 -12.22 11.57
C ILE A 61 6.87 -12.74 12.10
N ASN A 62 7.03 -14.07 12.21
CA ASN A 62 8.28 -14.67 12.65
C ASN A 62 9.44 -14.36 11.71
N ASN A 63 9.21 -14.35 10.40
CA ASN A 63 10.23 -13.97 9.42
C ASN A 63 10.63 -12.51 9.58
N TYR A 64 9.67 -11.59 9.78
CA TYR A 64 9.98 -10.18 10.02
C TYR A 64 10.84 -9.98 11.29
N SER A 65 10.53 -10.67 12.38
CA SER A 65 11.37 -10.65 13.58
C SER A 65 12.75 -11.27 13.33
N LYS A 66 12.83 -12.40 12.62
CA LYS A 66 14.09 -13.09 12.31
C LYS A 66 15.01 -12.25 11.42
N ASP A 67 14.44 -11.56 10.45
CA ASP A 67 15.17 -10.72 9.49
C ASP A 67 15.50 -9.33 10.05
N LYS A 68 15.13 -9.06 11.32
CA LYS A 68 15.29 -7.76 12.01
C LYS A 68 14.53 -6.62 11.35
N LEU A 69 13.44 -6.92 10.66
CA LEU A 69 12.46 -5.92 10.20
C LEU A 69 11.59 -5.39 11.34
N LEU A 70 11.55 -6.14 12.44
CA LEU A 70 10.94 -5.73 13.69
C LEU A 70 12.02 -5.76 14.77
N PHE A 71 11.94 -4.81 15.71
CA PHE A 71 12.73 -4.84 16.93
C PHE A 71 12.27 -5.98 17.84
N GLN A 72 13.05 -6.27 18.89
CA GLN A 72 12.76 -7.40 19.77
C GLN A 72 11.46 -7.18 20.55
N ASN A 73 10.59 -8.18 20.52
CA ASN A 73 9.33 -8.14 21.24
C ASN A 73 9.51 -8.58 22.71
N LYS A 74 8.70 -8.03 23.62
CA LYS A 74 8.77 -8.33 25.05
C LYS A 74 7.72 -9.40 25.38
N ASN A 75 8.13 -10.50 26.02
CA ASN A 75 7.22 -11.57 26.49
C ASN A 75 6.27 -12.13 25.40
N LYS A 76 6.73 -12.24 24.15
CA LYS A 76 5.93 -12.68 22.98
C LYS A 76 4.72 -11.79 22.68
N LYS A 77 4.74 -10.54 23.12
CA LYS A 77 3.72 -9.54 22.81
C LYS A 77 4.27 -8.43 21.93
N TYR A 78 3.41 -7.89 21.08
CA TYR A 78 3.71 -6.88 20.07
C TYR A 78 3.05 -5.56 20.48
N SER A 79 3.87 -4.54 20.66
CA SER A 79 3.40 -3.19 20.96
C SER A 79 2.77 -2.51 19.74
N LYS A 80 2.14 -1.36 19.96
CA LYS A 80 1.60 -0.51 18.88
C LYS A 80 2.64 -0.19 17.79
N ASN A 81 3.88 0.07 18.17
CA ASN A 81 4.98 0.31 17.23
C ASN A 81 5.27 -0.92 16.34
N HIS A 82 5.22 -2.14 16.89
CA HIS A 82 5.34 -3.35 16.08
C HIS A 82 4.20 -3.47 15.07
N ILE A 83 2.97 -3.17 15.50
CA ILE A 83 1.78 -3.28 14.65
C ILE A 83 1.87 -2.26 13.50
N LEU A 84 2.23 -1.01 13.78
CA LEU A 84 2.46 0.03 12.77
C LEU A 84 3.52 -0.37 11.75
N LEU A 85 4.66 -0.91 12.20
CA LEU A 85 5.69 -1.44 11.31
C LEU A 85 5.16 -2.58 10.42
N MET A 86 4.38 -3.51 10.99
CA MET A 86 3.80 -4.60 10.21
C MET A 86 2.79 -4.11 9.16
N ILE A 87 2.05 -3.03 9.44
CA ILE A 87 1.13 -2.40 8.47
C ILE A 87 1.95 -1.82 7.32
N LEU A 88 3.01 -1.06 7.62
CA LEU A 88 3.88 -0.50 6.60
C LEU A 88 4.56 -1.59 5.76
N ILE A 89 5.06 -2.66 6.40
CA ILE A 89 5.64 -3.81 5.68
C ILE A 89 4.59 -4.48 4.79
N TYR A 90 3.34 -4.62 5.27
CA TYR A 90 2.25 -5.20 4.49
C TYR A 90 1.95 -4.39 3.22
N ASP A 91 1.91 -3.07 3.32
CA ASP A 91 1.68 -2.18 2.19
C ASP A 91 2.86 -2.24 1.19
N LEU A 92 4.10 -2.20 1.70
CA LEU A 92 5.30 -2.10 0.86
C LEU A 92 5.71 -3.42 0.19
N LYS A 93 5.45 -4.59 0.79
CA LYS A 93 5.93 -5.90 0.29
C LYS A 93 5.37 -6.29 -1.09
N GLN A 94 4.28 -5.64 -1.53
CA GLN A 94 3.73 -5.86 -2.86
C GLN A 94 4.51 -5.12 -3.95
N ILE A 95 5.32 -4.13 -3.57
CA ILE A 95 6.00 -3.20 -4.48
C ILE A 95 7.52 -3.38 -4.39
N LEU A 96 8.06 -3.40 -3.17
CA LEU A 96 9.49 -3.47 -2.87
C LEU A 96 9.93 -4.87 -2.45
N SER A 97 11.22 -5.15 -2.63
CA SER A 97 11.81 -6.37 -2.09
C SER A 97 11.92 -6.29 -0.57
N ILE A 98 11.93 -7.45 0.10
CA ILE A 98 12.14 -7.51 1.56
C ILE A 98 13.49 -6.91 1.96
N ALA A 99 14.51 -7.00 1.10
CA ALA A 99 15.81 -6.39 1.34
C ALA A 99 15.74 -4.86 1.34
N ASP A 100 15.01 -4.26 0.39
CA ASP A 100 14.85 -2.80 0.31
C ASP A 100 14.02 -2.27 1.48
N ILE A 101 12.93 -2.97 1.83
CA ILE A 101 12.11 -2.61 3.00
C ILE A 101 12.96 -2.66 4.27
N LYS A 102 13.84 -3.67 4.40
CA LYS A 102 14.76 -3.76 5.53
C LYS A 102 15.72 -2.60 5.56
N ARG A 103 16.34 -2.25 4.43
CA ARG A 103 17.26 -1.09 4.35
C ARG A 103 16.56 0.20 4.74
N LEU A 104 15.37 0.44 4.19
CA LEU A 104 14.54 1.60 4.50
C LEU A 104 14.20 1.72 5.99
N PHE A 105 13.86 0.61 6.65
CA PHE A 105 13.43 0.62 8.05
C PHE A 105 14.53 0.40 9.07
N THR A 106 15.75 0.03 8.66
CA THR A 106 16.86 -0.23 9.60
C THR A 106 17.09 0.92 10.59
N PRO A 107 17.25 2.19 10.15
CA PRO A 107 17.47 3.30 11.07
C PRO A 107 16.34 3.43 12.12
N MET A 108 15.10 3.29 11.68
CA MET A 108 13.92 3.34 12.55
C MET A 108 13.89 2.17 13.54
N THR A 109 14.16 0.94 13.08
CA THR A 109 14.16 -0.24 13.96
C THR A 109 15.28 -0.23 14.99
N GLU A 110 16.44 0.36 14.66
CA GLU A 110 17.56 0.55 15.59
C GLU A 110 17.18 1.57 16.67
N THR A 111 16.65 2.74 16.30
CA THR A 111 16.17 3.74 17.27
C THR A 111 15.08 3.18 18.19
N LEU A 112 14.11 2.44 17.64
CA LEU A 112 13.06 1.77 18.44
C LEU A 112 13.60 0.69 19.38
N SER A 113 14.71 0.04 19.02
CA SER A 113 15.35 -0.97 19.87
C SER A 113 16.06 -0.35 21.07
N GLU A 114 16.63 0.84 20.91
CA GLU A 114 17.32 1.57 21.97
C GLU A 114 16.34 2.27 22.91
N ASN A 115 15.37 3.00 22.36
CA ASN A 115 14.37 3.73 23.14
C ASN A 115 13.01 3.78 22.43
N GLU A 116 12.22 2.73 22.65
CA GLU A 116 10.87 2.58 22.08
C GLU A 116 9.94 3.77 22.39
N SER A 117 10.11 4.43 23.55
CA SER A 117 9.27 5.55 23.98
C SER A 117 9.61 6.91 23.39
N GLU A 118 10.84 7.10 22.90
CA GLU A 118 11.27 8.38 22.31
C GLU A 118 10.95 8.49 20.81
N PHE A 119 10.79 7.35 20.13
CA PHE A 119 10.47 7.36 18.70
C PHE A 119 8.96 7.36 18.47
N ASN A 120 8.42 8.51 18.08
CA ASN A 120 6.99 8.69 17.82
C ASN A 120 6.57 8.17 16.43
N LEU A 121 6.61 6.85 16.24
CA LEU A 121 6.15 6.20 15.00
C LEU A 121 4.67 6.48 14.72
N ASN A 122 3.85 6.68 15.76
CA ASN A 122 2.44 7.01 15.59
C ASN A 122 2.25 8.33 14.83
N SER A 123 3.00 9.38 15.18
CA SER A 123 2.96 10.67 14.47
C SER A 123 3.37 10.51 13.01
N ILE A 124 4.48 9.81 12.74
CA ILE A 124 4.96 9.57 11.37
C ILE A 124 3.90 8.83 10.56
N TYR A 125 3.24 7.83 11.16
CA TYR A 125 2.20 7.08 10.49
C TYR A 125 0.95 7.92 10.24
N ASP A 126 0.51 8.75 11.19
CA ASP A 126 -0.62 9.67 11.01
C ASP A 126 -0.34 10.71 9.91
N GLU A 127 0.88 11.26 9.87
CA GLU A 127 1.35 12.13 8.79
C GLU A 127 1.37 11.41 7.44
N TYR A 128 1.83 10.15 7.41
CA TYR A 128 1.77 9.32 6.22
C TYR A 128 0.33 9.06 5.75
N LEU A 129 -0.62 8.80 6.66
CA LEU A 129 -2.03 8.63 6.31
C LEU A 129 -2.64 9.88 5.68
N LEU A 130 -2.27 11.07 6.18
CA LEU A 130 -2.68 12.33 5.58
C LEU A 130 -2.12 12.48 4.15
N LEU A 131 -0.84 12.18 3.95
CA LEU A 131 -0.22 12.22 2.63
C LEU A 131 -0.84 11.20 1.67
N LYS A 132 -1.14 9.99 2.16
CA LYS A 132 -1.82 8.92 1.41
C LYS A 132 -3.21 9.36 0.94
N GLN A 133 -3.97 10.03 1.80
CA GLN A 133 -5.29 10.57 1.42
C GLN A 133 -5.16 11.62 0.31
N ASN A 134 -4.22 12.55 0.45
CA ASN A 134 -3.97 13.57 -0.58
C ASN A 134 -3.48 12.97 -1.91
N GLU A 135 -2.73 11.87 -1.88
CA GLU A 135 -2.38 11.13 -3.09
C GLU A 135 -3.60 10.48 -3.74
N ILE A 136 -4.49 9.83 -2.97
CA ILE A 136 -5.72 9.24 -3.53
C ILE A 136 -6.55 10.29 -4.27
N ASP A 137 -6.68 11.50 -3.71
CA ASP A 137 -7.47 12.55 -4.35
C ASP A 137 -6.79 13.11 -5.61
N ARG A 138 -5.45 13.26 -5.60
CA ARG A 138 -4.69 13.60 -6.81
C ARG A 138 -4.78 12.53 -7.90
N GLU A 139 -4.81 11.26 -7.51
CA GLU A 139 -4.86 10.15 -8.47
C GLU A 139 -6.21 10.09 -9.20
N LYS A 140 -7.31 10.48 -8.54
CA LYS A 140 -8.61 10.66 -9.20
C LYS A 140 -8.55 11.74 -10.30
N GLU A 141 -7.89 12.86 -10.03
CA GLU A 141 -7.71 13.92 -11.02
C GLU A 141 -6.83 13.47 -12.19
N LEU A 142 -5.73 12.76 -11.89
CA LEU A 142 -4.85 12.18 -12.90
C LEU A 142 -5.59 11.20 -13.81
N LEU A 143 -6.42 10.31 -13.24
CA LEU A 143 -7.23 9.37 -13.99
C LEU A 143 -8.16 10.08 -14.99
N ASN A 144 -8.81 11.16 -14.58
CA ASN A 144 -9.65 11.97 -15.46
C ASN A 144 -8.82 12.61 -16.60
N SER A 145 -7.59 13.06 -16.32
CA SER A 145 -6.70 13.57 -17.37
C SER A 145 -6.33 12.48 -18.38
N ILE A 146 -5.95 11.30 -17.90
CA ILE A 146 -5.59 10.15 -18.76
C ILE A 146 -6.79 9.74 -19.64
N LEU A 147 -8.01 9.71 -19.08
CA LEU A 147 -9.23 9.42 -19.84
C LEU A 147 -9.45 10.42 -20.98
N ASN A 148 -9.30 11.71 -20.71
CA ASN A 148 -9.43 12.75 -21.71
C ASN A 148 -8.37 12.64 -22.82
N GLU A 149 -7.12 12.41 -22.46
CA GLU A 149 -6.02 12.19 -23.42
C GLU A 149 -6.29 10.99 -24.32
N VAL A 150 -6.68 9.85 -23.72
CA VAL A 150 -6.98 8.63 -24.45
C VAL A 150 -8.20 8.81 -25.36
N ASN A 151 -9.23 9.53 -24.91
CA ASN A 151 -10.40 9.86 -25.73
C ASN A 151 -10.04 10.73 -26.95
N ASN A 152 -9.09 11.65 -26.80
CA ASN A 152 -8.60 12.48 -27.91
C ASN A 152 -7.75 11.71 -28.93
N LEU A 153 -7.08 10.63 -28.52
CA LEU A 153 -6.25 9.78 -29.38
C LEU A 153 -7.02 8.70 -30.15
N CYS A 154 -8.30 8.50 -29.82
CA CYS A 154 -9.12 7.45 -30.43
C CYS A 154 -10.10 8.06 -31.44
N GLU A 155 -10.08 7.57 -32.67
CA GLU A 155 -10.94 8.04 -33.76
C GLU A 155 -12.36 7.45 -33.63
N LYS A 156 -13.36 8.16 -34.19
CA LYS A 156 -14.77 7.76 -34.13
C LYS A 156 -15.18 6.66 -35.13
N ASP A 157 -14.33 6.37 -36.12
CA ASP A 157 -14.69 5.57 -37.31
C ASP A 157 -14.24 4.10 -37.27
N THR A 158 -13.86 3.60 -36.09
CA THR A 158 -13.40 2.22 -35.89
C THR A 158 -14.49 1.32 -35.31
N ILE A 159 -14.29 -0.01 -35.46
CA ILE A 159 -15.18 -1.02 -34.89
C ILE A 159 -15.27 -0.79 -33.38
N LYS A 160 -16.46 -0.43 -32.87
CA LYS A 160 -16.70 0.02 -31.48
C LYS A 160 -15.99 -0.86 -30.42
N ASN A 161 -16.07 -2.18 -30.55
CA ASN A 161 -15.45 -3.12 -29.60
C ASN A 161 -13.91 -3.06 -29.57
N TYR A 162 -13.26 -2.70 -30.68
CA TYR A 162 -11.80 -2.59 -30.74
C TYR A 162 -11.30 -1.29 -30.09
N GLU A 163 -12.03 -0.18 -30.26
CA GLU A 163 -11.67 1.09 -29.60
C GLU A 163 -11.81 1.01 -28.09
N ASP A 164 -12.91 0.44 -27.59
CA ASP A 164 -13.11 0.30 -26.15
C ASP A 164 -11.99 -0.54 -25.50
N TYR A 165 -11.56 -1.61 -26.19
CA TYR A 165 -10.39 -2.39 -25.78
C TYR A 165 -9.09 -1.57 -25.82
N LYS A 166 -8.84 -0.83 -26.90
CA LYS A 166 -7.65 0.02 -27.06
C LYS A 166 -7.57 1.07 -25.95
N LYS A 167 -8.68 1.73 -25.62
CA LYS A 167 -8.75 2.72 -24.53
C LYS A 167 -8.39 2.10 -23.19
N LEU A 168 -9.02 0.98 -22.84
CA LEU A 168 -8.72 0.23 -21.62
C LEU A 168 -7.24 -0.17 -21.53
N LEU A 169 -6.68 -0.66 -22.63
CA LEU A 169 -5.29 -1.07 -22.70
C LEU A 169 -4.36 0.14 -22.46
N LEU A 170 -4.59 1.26 -23.14
CA LEU A 170 -3.77 2.46 -22.99
C LEU A 170 -3.81 3.00 -21.56
N ILE A 171 -4.99 3.11 -20.96
CA ILE A 171 -5.14 3.57 -19.55
C ILE A 171 -4.37 2.65 -18.61
N THR A 172 -4.54 1.33 -18.77
CA THR A 172 -3.85 0.33 -17.94
C THR A 172 -2.34 0.45 -18.08
N LEU A 173 -1.82 0.58 -19.30
CA LEU A 173 -0.39 0.73 -19.56
C LEU A 173 0.17 2.02 -18.94
N THR A 174 -0.56 3.14 -19.03
CA THR A 174 -0.16 4.41 -18.43
C THR A 174 -0.08 4.31 -16.90
N LEU A 175 -1.06 3.68 -16.25
CA LEU A 175 -1.06 3.47 -14.80
C LEU A 175 0.10 2.59 -14.36
N LEU A 176 0.36 1.49 -15.08
CA LEU A 176 1.49 0.62 -14.80
C LEU A 176 2.84 1.33 -15.00
N ASN A 177 2.94 2.20 -16.00
CA ASN A 177 4.13 3.02 -16.20
C ASN A 177 4.34 4.00 -15.04
N SER A 178 3.29 4.70 -14.58
CA SER A 178 3.36 5.59 -13.41
C SER A 178 3.84 4.83 -12.16
N ALA A 179 3.24 3.67 -11.87
CA ALA A 179 3.66 2.81 -10.76
C ALA A 179 5.13 2.38 -10.88
N SER A 180 5.59 2.03 -12.09
CA SER A 180 6.98 1.66 -12.34
C SER A 180 7.94 2.84 -12.14
N LEU A 181 7.55 4.06 -12.50
CA LEU A 181 8.38 5.26 -12.30
C LEU A 181 8.52 5.56 -10.81
N ASN A 182 7.41 5.59 -10.08
CA ASN A 182 7.40 5.84 -8.63
C ASN A 182 8.23 4.79 -7.87
N LYS A 183 8.08 3.51 -8.23
CA LYS A 183 8.89 2.44 -7.67
C LYS A 183 10.39 2.68 -7.90
N ARG A 184 10.80 2.99 -9.14
CA ARG A 184 12.21 3.24 -9.47
C ARG A 184 12.78 4.44 -8.72
N ILE A 185 11.99 5.49 -8.53
CA ILE A 185 12.39 6.66 -7.74
C ILE A 185 12.59 6.26 -6.28
N ALA A 186 11.65 5.52 -5.68
CA ALA A 186 11.76 5.04 -4.31
C ALA A 186 12.99 4.14 -4.12
N GLU A 187 13.24 3.19 -5.03
CA GLU A 187 14.44 2.34 -5.03
C GLU A 187 15.72 3.19 -5.08
N LYS A 188 15.76 4.25 -5.90
CA LYS A 188 16.92 5.15 -5.98
C LYS A 188 17.14 5.97 -4.71
N ILE A 189 16.07 6.39 -4.05
CA ILE A 189 16.15 7.06 -2.74
C ILE A 189 16.75 6.09 -1.70
N ILE A 190 16.24 4.86 -1.64
CA ILE A 190 16.76 3.81 -0.74
C ILE A 190 18.23 3.50 -1.05
N ASP A 191 18.59 3.35 -2.32
CA ASP A 191 19.96 3.07 -2.75
C ASP A 191 20.96 4.15 -2.32
N THR A 192 20.52 5.40 -2.30
CA THR A 192 21.37 6.59 -2.14
C THR A 192 21.46 7.06 -0.69
N TYR A 193 20.37 6.96 0.08
CA TYR A 193 20.23 7.61 1.38
C TYR A 193 20.03 6.66 2.56
N PHE A 194 19.78 5.38 2.31
CA PHE A 194 19.68 4.33 3.32
C PHE A 194 20.77 3.27 3.10
#